data_AF-K1XLK5-F1
#
_entry.id   AF-K1XLK5-F1
#
_cell.length_a   1.000
_cell.length_b   1.000
_cell.length_c   1.000
_cell.angle_alpha   90.00
_cell.angle_beta   90.00
_cell.angle_gamma   90.00
#
_symmetry.space_group_name_H-M   'P 1'
#
loop_
_entity.id
_entity.type
_entity.pdbx_description
1 polymer ?
#
loop_
_entity_poly.entity_id
_entity_poly.type
_entity_poly.pdbx_seq_one_letter_code
_entity_poly.pdbx_strand_id
1 'polypeptide(L)'
;MEANIVNEIILSNCFFTYFNMSAWAYTAGVLEDNKVRLKRHFDLMNTNQIDPFNALVLAKGRHKTDPQNYRGLGTRTDKKERGRLAELFYLQAENGKGINKAVVDIAIQEYHVKLANLALKEAKSKLK
;
A
#
# COMPACT_ATOMS: atom_id res chain seq x y z
N MET A 1 4.31 -8.56 30.66
CA MET A 1 2.91 -8.27 30.26
C MET A 1 2.78 -6.87 29.66
N GLU A 2 3.52 -5.87 30.16
CA GLU A 2 3.50 -4.49 29.62
C GLU A 2 4.05 -4.34 28.18
N ALA A 3 5.04 -5.14 27.78
CA ALA A 3 5.61 -5.09 26.43
C ALA A 3 4.58 -5.42 25.31
N ASN A 4 3.55 -6.23 25.61
CA ASN A 4 2.49 -6.55 24.65
C ASN A 4 1.50 -5.39 24.47
N ILE A 5 1.22 -4.64 25.54
CA ILE A 5 0.31 -3.49 25.50
C ILE A 5 0.94 -2.33 24.75
N VAL A 6 2.24 -2.08 24.96
CA VAL A 6 2.96 -1.02 24.23
C VAL A 6 3.07 -1.37 22.74
N ASN A 7 3.27 -2.65 22.39
CA ASN A 7 3.26 -3.10 20.99
C ASN A 7 1.87 -2.98 20.35
N GLU A 8 0.79 -3.36 21.04
CA GLU A 8 -0.58 -3.16 20.54
C GLU A 8 -0.92 -1.68 20.32
N ILE A 9 -0.49 -0.79 21.23
CA ILE A 9 -0.73 0.66 21.11
C ILE A 9 0.09 1.29 19.97
N ILE A 10 1.35 0.87 19.78
CA ILE A 10 2.19 1.36 18.67
C ILE A 10 1.67 0.84 17.32
N LEU A 11 1.26 -0.44 17.26
CA LEU A 11 0.65 -1.03 16.07
C LEU A 11 -0.68 -0.36 15.72
N SER A 12 -1.50 -0.06 16.74
CA SER A 12 -2.75 0.67 16.58
C SER A 12 -2.50 2.10 16.08
N ASN A 13 -1.54 2.84 16.63
CA ASN A 13 -1.30 4.22 16.17
C ASN A 13 -0.73 4.34 14.74
N CYS A 14 -0.04 3.33 14.21
CA CYS A 14 0.49 3.36 12.85
C CYS A 14 -0.52 2.88 11.79
N PHE A 15 -1.35 1.89 12.14
CA PHE A 15 -2.32 1.29 11.23
C PHE A 15 -3.61 2.13 11.08
N PHE A 16 -4.09 2.79 12.14
CA PHE A 16 -5.38 3.50 12.16
C PHE A 16 -5.38 4.88 11.46
N THR A 17 -4.34 5.20 10.69
CA THR A 17 -4.35 6.42 9.89
C THR A 17 -5.35 6.30 8.73
N TYR A 18 -6.08 7.39 8.47
CA TYR A 18 -7.18 7.42 7.49
C TYR A 18 -6.79 6.92 6.08
N PHE A 19 -5.56 7.18 5.64
CA PHE A 19 -5.08 6.75 4.33
C PHE A 19 -4.81 5.24 4.26
N ASN A 20 -4.33 4.63 5.34
CA ASN A 20 -4.12 3.18 5.42
C ASN A 20 -5.48 2.46 5.39
N MET A 21 -6.44 2.93 6.19
CA MET A 21 -7.79 2.37 6.23
C MET A 21 -8.53 2.51 4.89
N SER A 22 -8.44 3.67 4.24
CA SER A 22 -9.12 3.89 2.95
C SER A 22 -8.51 3.06 1.82
N ALA A 23 -7.19 2.96 1.73
CA ALA A 23 -6.54 2.11 0.72
C ALA A 23 -6.79 0.62 0.97
N TRP A 24 -6.80 0.20 2.25
CA TRP A 24 -7.07 -1.18 2.62
C TRP A 24 -8.53 -1.58 2.33
N ALA A 25 -9.49 -0.72 2.69
CA ALA A 25 -10.92 -0.95 2.42
C ALA A 25 -11.24 -0.94 0.92
N TYR A 26 -10.61 -0.03 0.16
CA TYR A 26 -10.73 0.00 -1.29
C TYR A 26 -10.23 -1.32 -1.90
N THR A 27 -9.05 -1.79 -1.48
CA THR A 27 -8.47 -3.03 -2.00
C THR A 27 -9.32 -4.25 -1.61
N ALA A 28 -9.88 -4.27 -0.39
CA ALA A 28 -10.80 -5.32 0.04
C ALA A 28 -12.05 -5.38 -0.85
N GLY A 29 -12.64 -4.23 -1.21
CA GLY A 29 -13.79 -4.17 -2.13
C GLY A 29 -13.43 -4.62 -3.55
N VAL A 30 -12.26 -4.22 -4.07
CA VAL A 30 -11.80 -4.67 -5.40
C VAL A 30 -11.55 -6.18 -5.45
N LEU A 31 -11.19 -6.79 -4.31
CA LEU A 31 -10.89 -8.21 -4.21
C LEU A 31 -12.07 -9.08 -3.74
N GLU A 32 -13.25 -8.50 -3.54
CA GLU A 32 -14.44 -9.20 -3.00
C GLU A 32 -14.77 -10.48 -3.79
N ASP A 33 -14.75 -10.39 -5.12
CA ASP A 33 -15.03 -11.52 -6.01
C ASP A 33 -13.97 -12.63 -5.93
N ASN A 34 -12.72 -12.30 -5.53
CA ASN A 34 -11.62 -13.24 -5.47
C ASN A 34 -11.31 -13.64 -4.02
N LYS A 35 -12.05 -14.65 -3.53
CA LYS A 35 -11.94 -15.17 -2.15
C LYS A 35 -10.52 -15.57 -1.74
N VAL A 36 -9.68 -16.05 -2.66
CA VAL A 36 -8.30 -16.46 -2.35
C VAL A 36 -7.43 -15.24 -2.04
N ARG A 37 -7.52 -14.20 -2.88
CA ARG A 37 -6.76 -12.96 -2.70
C ARG A 37 -7.29 -12.15 -1.53
N LEU A 38 -8.61 -12.14 -1.36
CA LEU A 38 -9.28 -11.52 -0.22
C LEU A 38 -8.77 -12.14 1.08
N LYS A 39 -8.76 -13.47 1.19
CA LYS A 39 -8.24 -14.16 2.38
C LYS A 39 -6.80 -13.77 2.68
N ARG A 40 -5.92 -13.70 1.68
CA ARG A 40 -4.52 -13.24 1.85
C ARG A 40 -4.41 -11.80 2.32
N HIS A 41 -5.29 -10.92 1.85
CA HIS A 41 -5.35 -9.51 2.24
C HIS A 41 -5.75 -9.34 3.71
N PHE A 42 -6.73 -10.13 4.19
CA PHE A 42 -7.11 -10.15 5.61
C PHE A 42 -6.08 -10.87 6.49
N ASP A 43 -5.45 -11.94 5.99
CA ASP A 43 -4.42 -12.70 6.70
C ASP A 43 -3.15 -11.87 6.99
N LEU A 44 -3.01 -10.67 6.40
CA LEU A 44 -1.95 -9.73 6.71
C LEU A 44 -1.90 -9.38 8.22
N MET A 45 -3.08 -9.25 8.83
CA MET A 45 -3.22 -8.98 10.28
C MET A 45 -2.92 -10.20 11.15
N ASN A 46 -2.94 -11.40 10.57
CA ASN A 46 -2.68 -12.67 11.27
C ASN A 46 -1.21 -13.09 11.23
N THR A 47 -0.31 -12.20 10.78
CA THR A 47 1.13 -12.52 10.75
C THR A 47 1.73 -12.34 12.13
N ASN A 48 2.51 -13.33 12.61
CA ASN A 48 3.25 -13.28 13.88
C ASN A 48 4.42 -12.25 13.85
N GLN A 49 4.44 -11.32 12.90
CA GLN A 49 5.46 -10.29 12.80
C GLN A 49 5.07 -9.10 13.69
N ILE A 50 6.09 -8.54 14.35
CA ILE A 50 5.98 -7.38 15.25
C ILE A 50 5.39 -6.15 14.53
N ASP A 51 5.49 -6.07 13.20
CA ASP A 51 4.87 -5.05 12.37
C ASP A 51 4.38 -5.65 11.03
N PRO A 52 3.07 -5.89 10.86
CA PRO A 52 2.50 -6.49 9.64
C PRO A 52 2.62 -5.56 8.42
N PHE A 53 2.83 -4.26 8.64
CA PHE A 53 2.96 -3.24 7.61
C PHE A 53 4.42 -2.92 7.26
N ASN A 54 5.35 -3.32 8.12
CA ASN A 54 6.77 -2.99 8.01
C ASN A 54 6.96 -1.49 7.74
N ALA A 55 6.49 -0.65 8.67
CA ALA A 55 6.49 0.80 8.61
C ALA A 55 7.87 1.39 8.28
N LEU A 56 8.95 0.74 8.72
CA LEU A 56 10.32 1.11 8.39
C LEU A 56 10.64 0.99 6.89
N VAL A 57 10.05 0.01 6.20
CA VAL A 57 10.18 -0.17 4.75
C VAL A 57 9.33 0.87 4.01
N LEU A 58 8.11 1.13 4.48
CA LEU A 58 7.24 2.16 3.91
C LEU A 58 7.87 3.55 3.99
N ALA A 59 8.47 3.89 5.13
CA ALA A 59 9.20 5.15 5.33
C ALA A 59 10.38 5.33 4.36
N LYS A 60 10.95 4.24 3.84
CA LYS A 60 12.10 4.26 2.90
C LYS A 60 11.68 4.19 1.43
N GLY A 61 10.45 3.76 1.14
CA GLY A 61 9.93 3.64 -0.21
C GLY A 61 9.69 5.01 -0.83
N ARG A 62 10.37 5.31 -1.96
CA ARG A 62 10.30 6.60 -2.67
C ARG A 62 10.50 6.43 -4.16
N HIS A 63 9.81 7.24 -4.96
CA HIS A 63 10.02 7.30 -6.40
C HIS A 63 11.09 8.35 -6.76
N LYS A 64 11.72 8.19 -7.94
CA LYS A 64 12.71 9.15 -8.47
C LYS A 64 12.17 10.57 -8.65
N THR A 65 10.85 10.71 -8.80
CA THR A 65 10.17 12.00 -8.98
C THR A 65 9.78 12.65 -7.65
N ASP A 66 10.01 12.00 -6.51
CA ASP A 66 9.58 12.51 -5.22
C ASP A 66 10.60 13.53 -4.67
N PRO A 67 10.14 14.61 -4.00
CA PRO A 67 11.01 15.65 -3.50
C PRO A 67 11.93 15.16 -2.37
N GLN A 68 13.05 15.84 -2.15
CA GLN A 68 14.04 15.45 -1.13
C GLN A 68 13.49 15.50 0.31
N ASN A 69 12.41 16.26 0.55
CA ASN A 69 11.71 16.33 1.84
C ASN A 69 10.64 15.24 2.03
N TYR A 70 10.58 14.26 1.12
CA TYR A 70 9.60 13.19 1.17
C TYR A 70 9.91 12.22 2.32
N ARG A 71 8.91 11.96 3.15
CA ARG A 71 9.04 11.19 4.41
C ARG A 71 8.69 9.71 4.26
N GLY A 72 8.53 9.24 3.02
CA GLY A 72 8.17 7.86 2.73
C GLY A 72 6.68 7.64 2.51
N LEU A 73 6.38 6.46 1.98
CA LEU A 73 5.04 6.02 1.64
C LEU A 73 4.19 5.91 2.91
N GLY A 74 2.97 6.45 2.87
CA GLY A 74 2.07 6.40 4.02
C GLY A 74 2.43 7.42 5.11
N THR A 75 2.99 8.57 4.74
CA THR A 75 3.16 9.70 5.66
C THR A 75 2.31 10.92 5.30
N ARG A 76 1.75 10.98 4.09
CA ARG A 76 0.89 12.07 3.60
C ARG A 76 -0.45 11.52 3.10
N THR A 77 -1.48 12.35 3.14
CA THR A 77 -2.87 12.01 2.74
C THR A 77 -3.18 12.31 1.27
N ASP A 78 -2.16 12.66 0.49
CA ASP A 78 -2.29 13.03 -0.93
C ASP A 78 -2.93 11.90 -1.75
N LYS A 79 -3.66 12.26 -2.81
CA LYS A 79 -4.30 11.29 -3.71
C LYS A 79 -3.30 10.29 -4.29
N LYS A 80 -2.06 10.74 -4.55
CA LYS A 80 -0.97 9.91 -5.09
C LYS A 80 -0.54 8.82 -4.10
N GLU A 81 -0.42 9.18 -2.83
CA GLU A 81 0.01 8.26 -1.77
C GLU A 81 -1.03 7.17 -1.52
N ARG A 82 -2.31 7.55 -1.49
CA ARG A 82 -3.42 6.60 -1.40
C ARG A 82 -3.45 5.61 -2.58
N GLY A 83 -3.18 6.10 -3.79
CA GLY A 83 -3.07 5.25 -4.97
C GLY A 83 -1.91 4.25 -4.89
N ARG A 84 -0.71 4.72 -4.51
CA ARG A 84 0.46 3.86 -4.30
C ARG A 84 0.23 2.80 -3.22
N LEU A 85 -0.45 3.15 -2.14
CA LEU A 85 -0.82 2.20 -1.08
C LEU A 85 -1.85 1.16 -1.54
N ALA A 86 -2.83 1.56 -2.36
CA ALA A 86 -3.77 0.61 -2.94
C ALA A 86 -3.05 -0.43 -3.82
N GLU A 87 -2.08 0.00 -4.64
CA GLU A 87 -1.26 -0.91 -5.44
C GLU A 87 -0.42 -1.84 -4.57
N LEU A 88 0.13 -1.33 -3.46
CA LEU A 88 0.90 -2.14 -2.53
C LEU A 88 0.07 -3.30 -1.96
N PHE A 89 -1.15 -3.00 -1.50
CA PHE A 89 -2.05 -4.03 -0.98
C PHE A 89 -2.49 -5.01 -2.06
N TYR A 90 -2.73 -4.52 -3.27
CA TYR A 90 -3.13 -5.36 -4.38
C TYR A 90 -2.04 -6.38 -4.75
N LEU A 91 -0.79 -5.92 -4.89
CA LEU A 91 0.40 -6.77 -5.12
C LEU A 91 0.65 -7.74 -3.98
N GLN A 92 0.45 -7.29 -2.75
CA GLN A 92 0.60 -8.13 -1.58
C GLN A 92 -0.46 -9.23 -1.53
N ALA A 93 -1.70 -8.93 -1.89
CA ALA A 93 -2.77 -9.93 -1.99
C ALA A 93 -2.53 -10.95 -3.12
N GLU A 94 -1.81 -10.58 -4.19
CA GLU A 94 -1.40 -11.51 -5.25
C GLU A 94 -0.34 -12.50 -4.75
N ASN A 95 0.75 -11.97 -4.20
CA ASN A 95 1.91 -12.77 -3.86
C ASN A 95 1.76 -13.50 -2.51
N GLY A 96 1.02 -12.92 -1.56
CA GLY A 96 0.84 -13.46 -0.22
C GLY A 96 2.13 -13.54 0.62
N LYS A 97 3.20 -12.84 0.22
CA LYS A 97 4.56 -12.98 0.78
C LYS A 97 4.97 -11.90 1.78
N GLY A 98 4.07 -10.98 2.13
CA GLY A 98 4.34 -9.90 3.08
C GLY A 98 4.84 -8.63 2.39
N ILE A 99 4.87 -7.52 3.14
CA ILE A 99 5.36 -6.23 2.64
C ILE A 99 6.89 -6.19 2.77
N ASN A 100 7.57 -6.34 1.64
CA ASN A 100 9.03 -6.22 1.51
C ASN A 100 9.40 -4.99 0.69
N LYS A 101 10.66 -4.52 0.82
CA LYS A 101 11.15 -3.34 0.08
C LYS A 101 10.93 -3.46 -1.43
N ALA A 102 11.21 -4.62 -2.00
CA ALA A 102 10.99 -4.87 -3.43
C ALA A 102 9.51 -4.70 -3.81
N VAL A 103 8.58 -5.18 -2.98
CA VAL A 103 7.13 -5.06 -3.24
C VAL A 103 6.70 -3.60 -3.19
N VAL A 104 7.24 -2.82 -2.24
CA VAL A 104 6.98 -1.37 -2.15
C VAL A 104 7.53 -0.62 -3.37
N ASP A 105 8.75 -0.91 -3.78
CA ASP A 105 9.37 -0.27 -4.95
C ASP A 105 8.59 -0.62 -6.24
N ILE A 106 8.16 -1.87 -6.40
CA ILE A 106 7.33 -2.32 -7.53
C ILE A 106 5.96 -1.64 -7.49
N ALA A 107 5.28 -1.59 -6.35
CA ALA A 107 3.97 -0.96 -6.21
C ALA A 107 3.98 0.52 -6.60
N ILE A 108 5.03 1.24 -6.18
CA ILE A 108 5.22 2.64 -6.54
C ILE A 108 5.40 2.79 -8.07
N GLN A 109 6.16 1.90 -8.70
CA GLN A 109 6.35 1.91 -10.16
C GLN A 109 5.07 1.57 -10.91
N GLU A 110 4.34 0.54 -10.48
CA GLU A 110 3.06 0.14 -11.09
C GLU A 110 2.04 1.27 -11.07
N TYR A 111 1.96 2.02 -9.97
CA TYR A 111 1.10 3.20 -9.89
C TYR A 111 1.42 4.22 -11.00
N HIS A 112 2.70 4.53 -11.23
CA HIS A 112 3.11 5.46 -12.30
C HIS A 112 2.87 4.89 -13.69
N VAL A 113 3.06 3.57 -13.88
CA VAL A 113 2.75 2.90 -15.15
C VAL A 113 1.25 2.98 -15.47
N LYS A 114 0.38 2.75 -14.48
CA LYS A 114 -1.08 2.87 -14.66
C LYS A 114 -1.49 4.31 -15.01
N LEU A 115 -0.89 5.32 -14.37
CA LEU A 115 -1.10 6.71 -14.75
C LEU A 115 -0.66 7.01 -16.18
N ALA A 116 0.53 6.55 -16.57
CA ALA A 116 1.03 6.73 -17.93
C ALA A 116 0.12 6.05 -18.97
N ASN A 117 -0.38 4.86 -18.67
CA ASN A 117 -1.32 4.13 -19.52
C ASN A 117 -2.67 4.85 -19.66
N LEU A 118 -3.17 5.47 -18.58
CA LEU A 118 -4.39 6.28 -18.64
C LEU A 118 -4.19 7.51 -19.53
N ALA A 119 -3.09 8.25 -19.34
CA ALA A 119 -2.76 9.40 -20.18
C ALA A 119 -2.60 9.01 -21.66
N LEU A 120 -1.97 7.86 -21.94
CA LEU A 120 -1.84 7.33 -23.29
C LEU A 120 -3.20 6.98 -23.91
N LYS A 121 -4.12 6.39 -23.14
CA LYS A 121 -5.49 6.09 -23.59
C LYS A 121 -6.27 7.36 -23.93
N GLU A 122 -6.17 8.39 -23.09
CA GLU A 122 -6.80 9.70 -23.34
C GLU A 122 -6.21 10.41 -24.56
N ALA A 123 -4.89 10.33 -24.76
CA ALA A 123 -4.26 10.88 -25.96
C ALA A 123 -4.73 10.15 -27.23
N LYS A 124 -4.86 8.81 -27.17
CA LYS A 124 -5.37 8.00 -28.28
C LYS A 124 -6.84 8.27 -28.58
N SER A 125 -7.67 8.54 -27.58
CA SER A 125 -9.10 8.83 -27.81
C SER A 125 -9.33 10.19 -28.49
N LYS A 126 -8.38 11.13 -28.39
CA LYS A 126 -8.41 12.42 -29.10
C LYS A 126 -7.99 12.35 -30.57
N LEU A 127 -7.40 11.23 -31.00
CA LEU A 127 -7.04 10.98 -32.40
C LEU A 127 -8.19 10.36 -33.21
N LYS A 128 -9.26 9.93 -32.54
CA LYS A 128 -10.52 9.51 -33.16
C LYS A 128 -11.48 10.69 -33.24
#